data_AF-A0A9P5JEH2-F1
#
_entry.id   AF-A0A9P5JEH2-F1
#
_cell.length_a   1.000
_cell.length_b   1.000
_cell.length_c   1.000
_cell.angle_alpha   90.00
_cell.angle_beta   90.00
_cell.angle_gamma   90.00
#
_symmetry.space_group_name_H-M   'P 1'
#
loop_
_entity.id
_entity.type
_entity.pdbx_description
1 polymer ?
#
loop_
_entity_poly.entity_id
_entity_poly.type
_entity_poly.pdbx_seq_one_letter_code
_entity_poly.pdbx_strand_id
1 'polypeptide(L)'
;REAITHRQLQHPNVLPFLGIYREDETSYPLTVLPFVERGSLQDMLAGLAPGKLVGLPDFLVGCSRGLVYLHSRTPPIVHGDLHPGNVLIDKNSSPLLCDFGRSRIRHDVSRGLSNHKDLEGGRLRFLAPELWESQTDHFCLTQDSDVFALAMLYLNVWSGQPPFADITINRHVTAALRGGLRPLEPTKVIPLDSKTREDLWKLLVSMWAQKVSDRPSGNRILEQLEHILEECEFVQGIGLFDQLFT
;
A
#
# COMPACT_ATOMS: atom_id res chain seq x y z
N ARG A 1 -13.29 -11.62 13.36
CA ARG A 1 -13.40 -11.79 11.89
C ARG A 1 -12.04 -11.67 11.23
N GLU A 2 -11.35 -10.53 11.40
CA GLU A 2 -9.98 -10.31 10.93
C GLU A 2 -9.01 -11.45 11.31
N ALA A 3 -8.96 -11.83 12.58
CA ALA A 3 -8.10 -12.94 13.05
C ALA A 3 -8.33 -14.28 12.32
N ILE A 4 -9.55 -14.55 11.84
CA ILE A 4 -9.86 -15.77 11.08
C ILE A 4 -9.26 -15.68 9.68
N THR A 5 -9.37 -14.52 9.03
CA THR A 5 -8.75 -14.27 7.74
C THR A 5 -7.23 -14.33 7.87
N HIS A 6 -6.68 -13.59 8.83
CA HIS A 6 -5.23 -13.43 9.01
C HIS A 6 -4.52 -14.75 9.36
N ARG A 7 -5.14 -15.60 10.20
CA ARG A 7 -4.60 -16.92 10.54
C ARG A 7 -4.31 -17.82 9.33
N GLN A 8 -5.01 -17.60 8.21
CA GLN A 8 -4.86 -18.42 7.00
C GLN A 8 -3.77 -17.90 6.05
N LEU A 9 -3.14 -16.77 6.40
CA LEU A 9 -2.15 -16.10 5.57
C LEU A 9 -0.75 -16.50 5.99
N GLN A 10 0.03 -16.97 5.03
CA GLN A 10 1.43 -17.30 5.18
C GLN A 10 2.16 -16.91 3.91
N HIS A 11 2.89 -15.80 3.97
CA HIS A 11 3.66 -15.26 2.86
C HIS A 11 4.79 -14.35 3.38
N PRO A 12 5.98 -14.33 2.76
CA PRO A 12 7.11 -13.50 3.22
C PRO A 12 6.81 -12.00 3.33
N ASN A 13 5.87 -11.49 2.51
CA ASN A 13 5.46 -10.08 2.52
C ASN A 13 4.09 -9.82 3.18
N VAL A 14 3.63 -10.73 4.03
CA VAL A 14 2.42 -10.57 4.85
C VAL A 14 2.82 -10.80 6.30
N LEU A 15 2.45 -9.88 7.19
CA LEU A 15 2.76 -10.00 8.61
C LEU A 15 2.21 -11.34 9.14
N PRO A 16 3.02 -12.17 9.84
CA PRO A 16 2.51 -13.41 10.42
C PRO A 16 1.48 -13.16 11.52
N PHE A 17 0.55 -14.10 11.67
CA PHE A 17 -0.41 -14.14 12.77
C PHE A 17 0.06 -15.13 13.83
N LEU A 18 0.26 -14.70 15.08
CA LEU A 18 0.72 -15.60 16.15
C LEU A 18 -0.44 -16.25 16.91
N GLY A 19 -1.53 -15.53 17.13
CA GLY A 19 -2.65 -16.08 17.87
C GLY A 19 -3.69 -15.05 18.31
N ILE A 20 -4.64 -15.53 19.10
CA ILE A 20 -5.60 -14.70 19.82
C ILE A 20 -5.33 -14.91 21.31
N TYR A 21 -5.21 -13.81 22.05
CA TYR A 21 -5.21 -13.82 23.50
C TYR A 21 -6.58 -13.39 24.03
N ARG A 22 -7.06 -14.09 25.05
CA ARG A 22 -8.28 -13.75 25.77
C ARG A 22 -8.07 -14.17 27.23
N GLU A 23 -8.20 -13.21 28.14
CA GLU A 23 -8.03 -13.46 29.59
C GLU A 23 -9.19 -14.27 30.15
N ASP A 24 -10.43 -13.91 29.82
CA ASP A 24 -11.65 -14.65 30.15
C ASP A 24 -12.73 -14.50 29.05
N GLU A 25 -13.85 -15.21 29.19
CA GLU A 25 -14.93 -15.17 28.19
C GLU A 25 -15.63 -13.82 28.05
N THR A 26 -15.45 -12.91 29.02
CA THR A 26 -16.03 -11.56 29.00
C THR A 26 -15.11 -10.53 28.36
N SER A 27 -13.82 -10.87 28.22
CA SER A 27 -12.79 -10.00 27.68
C SER A 27 -12.82 -9.91 26.16
N TYR A 28 -12.52 -8.71 25.65
CA TYR A 28 -12.31 -8.52 24.22
C TYR A 28 -11.09 -9.35 23.76
N PRO A 29 -11.22 -10.13 22.67
CA PRO A 29 -10.09 -10.88 22.15
C PRO A 29 -9.03 -9.93 21.60
N LEU A 30 -7.77 -10.17 21.99
CA LEU A 30 -6.61 -9.44 21.50
C LEU A 30 -5.91 -10.25 20.42
N THR A 31 -5.57 -9.60 19.30
CA THR A 31 -4.75 -10.20 18.25
C THR A 31 -3.28 -10.15 18.67
N VAL A 32 -2.59 -11.29 18.61
CA VAL A 32 -1.16 -11.40 18.91
C VAL A 32 -0.38 -11.49 17.60
N LEU A 33 0.53 -10.54 17.41
CA LEU A 33 1.35 -10.39 16.21
C LEU A 33 2.83 -10.28 16.60
N PRO A 34 3.77 -10.60 15.68
CA PRO A 34 5.18 -10.30 15.91
C PRO A 34 5.37 -8.79 16.08
N PHE A 35 6.22 -8.40 17.02
CA PHE A 35 6.67 -7.02 17.11
C PHE A 35 7.71 -6.75 16.03
N VAL A 36 7.49 -5.70 15.23
CA VAL A 36 8.38 -5.29 14.15
C VAL A 36 9.09 -4.00 14.55
N GLU A 37 10.37 -4.11 14.91
CA GLU A 37 11.13 -3.03 15.57
C GLU A 37 11.26 -1.76 14.73
N ARG A 38 11.37 -1.87 13.39
CA ARG A 38 11.49 -0.70 12.50
C ARG A 38 10.16 0.03 12.27
N GLY A 39 9.07 -0.46 12.85
CA GLY A 39 7.75 0.16 12.76
C GLY A 39 7.15 0.11 11.35
N SER A 40 6.30 1.08 11.07
CA SER A 40 5.62 1.21 9.78
C SER A 40 6.43 2.02 8.77
N LEU A 41 6.10 1.87 7.49
CA LEU A 41 6.61 2.74 6.44
C LEU A 41 6.26 4.21 6.73
N GLN A 42 5.10 4.49 7.33
CA GLN A 42 4.72 5.85 7.74
C GLN A 42 5.75 6.45 8.72
N ASP A 43 6.21 5.67 9.70
CA ASP A 43 7.21 6.10 10.68
C ASP A 43 8.56 6.36 10.01
N MET A 44 8.96 5.45 9.12
CA MET A 44 10.19 5.60 8.35
C MET A 44 10.18 6.84 7.45
N LEU A 45 9.08 7.09 6.74
CA LEU A 45 8.95 8.27 5.86
C LEU A 45 8.98 9.59 6.63
N ALA A 46 8.48 9.62 7.87
CA ALA A 46 8.52 10.81 8.72
C ALA A 46 9.94 11.14 9.22
N GLY A 47 10.78 10.10 9.42
CA GLY A 47 12.15 10.24 9.95
C GLY A 47 13.24 10.45 8.89
N LEU A 48 12.94 10.25 7.59
CA LEU A 48 13.94 10.28 6.53
C LEU A 48 14.06 11.66 5.86
N ALA A 49 15.30 12.05 5.55
CA ALA A 49 15.53 13.13 4.59
C ALA A 49 15.02 12.73 3.20
N PRO A 50 14.43 13.65 2.41
CA PRO A 50 13.95 13.36 1.06
C PRO A 50 15.04 12.70 0.19
N GLY A 51 14.69 11.61 -0.50
CA GLY A 51 15.60 10.90 -1.42
C GLY A 51 16.50 9.83 -0.78
N LYS A 52 16.37 9.54 0.52
CA LYS A 52 17.18 8.53 1.21
C LYS A 52 16.57 7.11 1.24
N LEU A 53 15.51 6.82 0.51
CA LEU A 53 14.93 5.47 0.47
C LEU A 53 15.83 4.50 -0.29
N VAL A 54 16.71 3.84 0.44
CA VAL A 54 17.51 2.70 -0.01
C VAL A 54 16.60 1.48 -0.07
N GLY A 55 16.62 0.69 -1.15
CA GLY A 55 15.80 -0.53 -1.28
C GLY A 55 14.41 -0.36 -1.92
N LEU A 56 14.19 0.69 -2.70
CA LEU A 56 12.95 0.88 -3.49
C LEU A 56 12.58 -0.38 -4.31
N PRO A 57 13.48 -1.03 -5.08
CA PRO A 57 13.12 -2.22 -5.87
C PRO A 57 12.51 -3.35 -5.01
N ASP A 58 13.19 -3.74 -3.93
CA ASP A 58 12.75 -4.80 -3.02
C ASP A 58 11.43 -4.44 -2.33
N PHE A 59 11.25 -3.17 -1.96
CA PHE A 59 10.00 -2.68 -1.39
C PHE A 59 8.83 -2.81 -2.39
N LEU A 60 9.01 -2.32 -3.62
CA LEU A 60 7.97 -2.37 -4.65
C LEU A 60 7.59 -3.83 -4.93
N VAL A 61 8.59 -4.68 -5.21
CA VAL A 61 8.38 -6.10 -5.52
C VAL A 61 7.75 -6.83 -4.34
N GLY A 62 8.22 -6.61 -3.11
CA GLY A 62 7.68 -7.24 -1.91
C GLY A 62 6.20 -6.88 -1.69
N CYS A 63 5.82 -5.61 -1.82
CA CYS A 63 4.42 -5.20 -1.72
C CYS A 63 3.56 -5.83 -2.82
N SER A 64 4.06 -5.88 -4.06
CA SER A 64 3.36 -6.54 -5.18
C SER A 64 3.15 -8.03 -4.92
N ARG A 65 4.18 -8.75 -4.45
CA ARG A 65 4.09 -10.18 -4.10
C ARG A 65 3.08 -10.42 -2.98
N GLY A 66 3.12 -9.60 -1.93
CA GLY A 66 2.14 -9.64 -0.84
C GLY A 66 0.71 -9.44 -1.33
N LEU A 67 0.49 -8.45 -2.20
CA LEU A 67 -0.85 -8.17 -2.73
C LEU A 67 -1.35 -9.29 -3.67
N VAL A 68 -0.50 -9.77 -4.58
CA VAL A 68 -0.80 -10.91 -5.46
C VAL A 68 -1.16 -12.15 -4.64
N TYR A 69 -0.43 -12.41 -3.56
CA TYR A 69 -0.73 -13.52 -2.66
C TYR A 69 -2.14 -13.40 -2.06
N LEU A 70 -2.54 -12.23 -1.55
CA LEU A 70 -3.89 -11.99 -1.02
C LEU A 70 -4.97 -12.18 -2.10
N HIS A 71 -4.73 -11.60 -3.28
CA HIS A 71 -5.63 -11.64 -4.43
C HIS A 71 -5.82 -13.04 -5.00
N SER A 72 -4.82 -13.92 -4.86
CA SER A 72 -4.87 -15.33 -5.31
C SER A 72 -5.57 -16.27 -4.33
N ARG A 73 -5.96 -15.82 -3.13
CA ARG A 73 -6.69 -16.68 -2.18
C ARG A 73 -8.07 -17.06 -2.75
N THR A 74 -8.66 -18.13 -2.22
CA THR A 74 -10.00 -18.59 -2.64
C THR A 74 -10.95 -18.61 -1.43
N PRO A 75 -11.91 -17.66 -1.32
CA PRO A 75 -12.13 -16.53 -2.23
C PRO A 75 -11.00 -15.47 -2.14
N PRO A 76 -10.85 -14.59 -3.16
CA PRO A 76 -9.85 -13.53 -3.13
C PRO A 76 -9.98 -12.65 -1.90
N ILE A 77 -8.84 -12.30 -1.32
CA ILE A 77 -8.77 -11.37 -0.19
C ILE A 77 -8.35 -10.01 -0.75
N VAL A 78 -9.26 -9.05 -0.65
CA VAL A 78 -8.98 -7.63 -0.88
C VAL A 78 -8.44 -7.06 0.43
N HIS A 79 -7.30 -6.37 0.38
CA HIS A 79 -6.73 -5.71 1.56
C HIS A 79 -7.65 -4.58 2.01
N GLY A 80 -8.01 -3.70 1.07
CA GLY A 80 -8.98 -2.63 1.23
C GLY A 80 -8.52 -1.46 2.11
N ASP A 81 -7.26 -1.44 2.52
CA ASP A 81 -6.70 -0.38 3.36
C ASP A 81 -5.19 -0.19 3.21
N LEU A 82 -4.71 -0.31 1.98
CA LEU A 82 -3.28 -0.22 1.73
C LEU A 82 -2.80 1.22 1.79
N HIS A 83 -1.96 1.54 2.78
CA HIS A 83 -1.30 2.83 2.95
C HIS A 83 -0.03 2.63 3.81
N PRO A 84 0.84 3.65 3.97
CA PRO A 84 2.14 3.49 4.64
C PRO A 84 2.07 3.03 6.11
N GLY A 85 0.96 3.30 6.80
CA GLY A 85 0.74 2.83 8.18
C GLY A 85 0.45 1.33 8.27
N ASN A 86 -0.01 0.72 7.17
CA ASN A 86 -0.36 -0.70 7.06
C ASN A 86 0.71 -1.53 6.33
N VAL A 87 1.93 -0.99 6.22
CA VAL A 87 3.10 -1.71 5.71
C VAL A 87 4.19 -1.59 6.75
N LEU A 88 4.51 -2.69 7.43
CA LEU A 88 5.62 -2.77 8.38
C LEU A 88 6.91 -3.13 7.64
N ILE A 89 8.04 -2.69 8.18
CA ILE A 89 9.36 -2.97 7.59
C ILE A 89 10.12 -3.91 8.53
N ASP A 90 10.41 -5.13 8.07
CA ASP A 90 11.10 -6.12 8.89
C ASP A 90 12.59 -5.79 9.08
N LYS A 91 13.30 -6.61 9.87
CA LYS A 91 14.73 -6.41 10.14
C LYS A 91 15.62 -6.48 8.89
N ASN A 92 15.18 -7.19 7.85
CA ASN A 92 15.85 -7.32 6.55
C ASN A 92 15.35 -6.24 5.57
N SER A 93 14.53 -5.31 6.07
CA SER A 93 13.88 -4.25 5.32
C SER A 93 12.97 -4.71 4.20
N SER A 94 12.41 -5.90 4.39
CA SER A 94 11.33 -6.41 3.56
C SER A 94 9.98 -5.85 4.03
N PRO A 95 9.10 -5.46 3.10
CA PRO A 95 7.78 -4.97 3.46
C PRO A 95 6.86 -6.14 3.89
N LEU A 96 6.10 -5.90 4.96
CA LEU A 96 5.09 -6.79 5.49
C LEU A 96 3.73 -6.07 5.45
N LEU A 97 2.82 -6.52 4.59
CA LEU A 97 1.44 -6.03 4.60
C LEU A 97 0.74 -6.47 5.90
N CYS A 98 0.04 -5.55 6.55
CA CYS A 98 -0.70 -5.81 7.79
C CYS A 98 -2.05 -5.10 7.81
N ASP A 99 -2.82 -5.30 8.89
CA ASP A 99 -4.17 -4.77 9.10
C ASP A 99 -5.15 -5.14 7.96
N PHE A 100 -5.73 -6.33 8.13
CA PHE A 100 -6.75 -6.86 7.23
C PHE A 100 -8.15 -6.65 7.80
N GLY A 101 -8.34 -5.68 8.71
CA GLY A 101 -9.61 -5.43 9.40
C GLY A 101 -10.77 -5.16 8.43
N ARG A 102 -10.47 -4.65 7.24
CA ARG A 102 -11.43 -4.37 6.16
C ARG A 102 -11.54 -5.47 5.12
N SER A 103 -10.71 -6.51 5.21
CA SER A 103 -10.74 -7.62 4.28
C SER A 103 -12.10 -8.33 4.33
N ARG A 104 -12.71 -8.54 3.16
CA ARG A 104 -14.03 -9.15 2.95
C ARG A 104 -15.25 -8.27 3.28
N ILE A 105 -15.12 -6.98 3.57
CA ILE A 105 -16.31 -6.11 3.70
C ILE A 105 -16.87 -5.82 2.30
N ARG A 106 -17.88 -6.60 1.88
CA ARG A 106 -18.59 -6.40 0.61
C ARG A 106 -19.76 -5.40 0.71
N HIS A 107 -20.23 -5.06 1.92
CA HIS A 107 -21.50 -4.33 2.07
C HIS A 107 -21.60 -3.34 3.25
N ASP A 108 -20.54 -3.11 4.04
CA ASP A 108 -20.70 -2.38 5.33
C ASP A 108 -19.50 -1.49 5.69
N VAL A 109 -19.01 -0.71 4.73
CA VAL A 109 -17.81 0.14 4.91
C VAL A 109 -18.17 1.58 5.32
N SER A 110 -19.44 1.98 5.26
CA SER A 110 -19.88 3.32 5.69
C SER A 110 -19.52 3.59 7.17
N ARG A 111 -19.51 2.55 8.01
CA ARG A 111 -19.09 2.60 9.42
C ARG A 111 -17.57 2.57 9.66
N GLY A 112 -16.77 2.20 8.64
CA GLY A 112 -15.32 2.12 8.74
C GLY A 112 -14.59 3.41 8.34
N LEU A 113 -15.28 4.34 7.68
CA LEU A 113 -14.75 5.68 7.34
C LEU A 113 -15.20 6.77 8.31
N SER A 114 -16.10 6.46 9.25
CA SER A 114 -16.71 7.41 10.17
C SER A 114 -15.85 7.78 11.39
N ASN A 115 -14.66 7.18 11.55
CA ASN A 115 -13.75 7.54 12.62
C ASN A 115 -12.91 8.74 12.18
N HIS A 116 -13.17 9.91 12.77
CA HIS A 116 -12.46 11.16 12.48
C HIS A 116 -10.92 11.06 12.51
N LYS A 117 -10.35 10.14 13.30
CA LYS A 117 -8.89 9.88 13.34
C LYS A 117 -8.33 9.27 12.05
N ASP A 118 -9.11 8.45 11.35
CA ASP A 118 -8.71 7.84 10.06
C ASP A 118 -8.67 8.87 8.92
N LEU A 119 -9.44 9.96 9.05
CA LEU A 119 -9.45 11.09 8.11
C LEU A 119 -8.28 12.06 8.32
N GLU A 120 -7.70 12.13 9.53
CA GLU A 120 -6.59 13.05 9.85
C GLU A 120 -5.23 12.53 9.38
N GLY A 121 -5.03 11.20 9.33
CA GLY A 121 -3.75 10.57 8.96
C GLY A 121 -3.40 10.53 7.46
N GLY A 122 -4.16 11.19 6.59
CA GLY A 122 -3.85 11.25 5.14
C GLY A 122 -4.19 9.97 4.34
N ARG A 123 -4.74 8.93 4.98
CA ARG A 123 -5.27 7.69 4.38
C ARG A 123 -6.14 7.90 3.13
N LEU A 124 -6.92 8.98 3.13
CA LEU A 124 -7.82 9.35 2.03
C LEU A 124 -7.12 9.51 0.67
N ARG A 125 -5.81 9.81 0.70
CA ARG A 125 -4.96 9.97 -0.49
C ARG A 125 -4.70 8.65 -1.22
N PHE A 126 -4.93 7.52 -0.56
CA PHE A 126 -4.70 6.17 -1.08
C PHE A 126 -6.00 5.50 -1.56
N LEU A 127 -7.18 6.08 -1.27
CA LEU A 127 -8.45 5.48 -1.63
C LEU A 127 -8.82 5.76 -3.09
N ALA A 128 -9.21 4.70 -3.80
CA ALA A 128 -9.65 4.76 -5.18
C ALA A 128 -10.92 5.63 -5.37
N PRO A 129 -11.05 6.37 -6.48
CA PRO A 129 -12.13 7.34 -6.67
C PRO A 129 -13.53 6.70 -6.67
N GLU A 130 -13.69 5.49 -7.21
CA GLU A 130 -14.97 4.78 -7.27
C GLU A 130 -15.54 4.43 -5.89
N LEU A 131 -14.68 4.37 -4.86
CA LEU A 131 -15.11 4.15 -3.48
C LEU A 131 -15.88 5.36 -2.91
N TRP A 132 -15.81 6.52 -3.56
CA TRP A 132 -16.51 7.75 -3.15
C TRP A 132 -17.80 8.02 -3.95
N GLU A 133 -18.07 7.21 -4.97
CA GLU A 133 -19.16 7.46 -5.95
C GLU A 133 -20.50 6.81 -5.55
N SER A 134 -20.52 5.93 -4.54
CA SER A 134 -21.73 5.17 -4.22
C SER A 134 -22.82 6.05 -3.57
N GLN A 135 -23.79 6.49 -4.38
CA GLN A 135 -25.13 6.92 -3.93
C GLN A 135 -26.02 5.73 -3.52
N THR A 136 -25.55 4.50 -3.76
CA THR A 136 -26.15 3.24 -3.29
C THR A 136 -25.38 2.76 -2.06
N ASP A 137 -26.04 2.09 -1.11
CA ASP A 137 -25.52 1.67 0.20
C ASP A 137 -24.34 0.66 0.17
N HIS A 138 -23.60 0.53 -0.95
CA HIS A 138 -22.62 -0.53 -1.16
C HIS A 138 -21.26 0.04 -1.57
N PHE A 139 -20.49 0.39 -0.54
CA PHE A 139 -19.06 0.64 -0.63
C PHE A 139 -18.34 -0.71 -0.80
N CYS A 140 -17.93 -1.03 -2.03
CA CYS A 140 -17.34 -2.33 -2.36
C CYS A 140 -15.83 -2.20 -2.56
N LEU A 141 -15.07 -2.75 -1.62
CA LEU A 141 -13.62 -2.92 -1.77
C LEU A 141 -13.34 -4.01 -2.80
N THR A 142 -12.53 -3.71 -3.81
CA THR A 142 -12.17 -4.61 -4.91
C THR A 142 -10.66 -4.77 -5.05
N GLN A 143 -10.23 -5.79 -5.79
CA GLN A 143 -8.82 -5.96 -6.14
C GLN A 143 -8.27 -4.73 -6.89
N ASP A 144 -9.08 -4.14 -7.76
CA ASP A 144 -8.71 -2.92 -8.50
C ASP A 144 -8.56 -1.69 -7.59
N SER A 145 -9.31 -1.63 -6.48
CA SER A 145 -9.15 -0.58 -5.48
C SER A 145 -7.85 -0.73 -4.69
N ASP A 146 -7.39 -1.96 -4.45
CA ASP A 146 -6.05 -2.21 -3.89
C ASP A 146 -4.95 -1.83 -4.87
N VAL A 147 -5.13 -2.11 -6.17
CA VAL A 147 -4.18 -1.73 -7.22
C VAL A 147 -3.98 -0.21 -7.27
N PHE A 148 -5.06 0.55 -7.16
CA PHE A 148 -5.00 2.01 -7.06
C PHE A 148 -4.22 2.44 -5.81
N ALA A 149 -4.53 1.85 -4.65
CA ALA A 149 -3.87 2.17 -3.39
C ALA A 149 -2.37 1.84 -3.42
N LEU A 150 -1.99 0.73 -4.07
CA LEU A 150 -0.61 0.33 -4.30
C LEU A 150 0.15 1.36 -5.15
N ALA A 151 -0.49 1.94 -6.18
CA ALA A 151 0.12 3.00 -6.99
C ALA A 151 0.43 4.26 -6.16
N MET A 152 -0.52 4.65 -5.28
CA MET A 152 -0.35 5.77 -4.37
C MET A 152 0.74 5.52 -3.32
N LEU A 153 0.84 4.28 -2.83
CA LEU A 153 1.91 3.83 -1.96
C LEU A 153 3.27 3.91 -2.65
N TYR A 154 3.37 3.44 -3.89
CA TYR A 154 4.60 3.51 -4.68
C TYR A 154 5.04 4.95 -4.94
N LEU A 155 4.10 5.82 -5.30
CA LEU A 155 4.38 7.25 -5.44
C LEU A 155 4.86 7.86 -4.12
N ASN A 156 4.26 7.45 -3.00
CA ASN A 156 4.63 7.99 -1.69
C ASN A 156 6.08 7.65 -1.33
N VAL A 157 6.50 6.41 -1.59
CA VAL A 157 7.90 5.99 -1.43
C VAL A 157 8.81 6.71 -2.42
N TRP A 158 8.42 6.75 -3.69
CA TRP A 158 9.24 7.36 -4.75
C TRP A 158 9.49 8.85 -4.51
N SER A 159 8.48 9.60 -4.11
CA SER A 159 8.58 11.04 -3.82
C SER A 159 9.09 11.35 -2.41
N GLY A 160 9.02 10.39 -1.49
CA GLY A 160 9.20 10.61 -0.06
C GLY A 160 8.15 11.54 0.56
N GLN A 161 7.02 11.79 -0.12
CA GLN A 161 5.96 12.70 0.31
C GLN A 161 4.59 12.07 0.08
N PRO A 162 3.56 12.39 0.88
CA PRO A 162 2.22 11.85 0.66
C PRO A 162 1.69 12.29 -0.72
N PRO A 163 0.88 11.45 -1.42
CA PRO A 163 0.25 11.86 -2.68
C PRO A 163 -0.56 13.14 -2.49
N PHE A 164 -0.45 14.09 -3.42
CA PHE A 164 -1.04 15.45 -3.31
C PHE A 164 -0.53 16.25 -2.08
N ALA A 165 0.75 16.14 -1.73
CA ALA A 165 1.34 16.86 -0.58
C ALA A 165 1.11 18.38 -0.59
N ASP A 166 0.87 18.96 -1.76
CA ASP A 166 0.53 20.37 -1.97
C ASP A 166 -0.92 20.73 -1.56
N ILE A 167 -1.80 19.74 -1.46
CA ILE A 167 -3.20 19.92 -1.05
C ILE A 167 -3.33 19.63 0.44
N THR A 168 -3.57 20.66 1.25
CA THR A 168 -3.70 20.54 2.72
C THR A 168 -5.04 19.94 3.16
N ILE A 169 -6.13 20.29 2.47
CA ILE A 169 -7.49 19.86 2.86
C ILE A 169 -7.84 18.54 2.17
N ASN A 170 -7.96 17.45 2.93
CA ASN A 170 -8.19 16.11 2.37
C ASN A 170 -9.44 16.01 1.49
N ARG A 171 -10.52 16.75 1.79
CA ARG A 171 -11.72 16.76 0.93
C ARG A 171 -11.44 17.28 -0.49
N HIS A 172 -10.46 18.16 -0.65
CA HIS A 172 -10.04 18.66 -1.97
C HIS A 172 -9.26 17.58 -2.73
N VAL A 173 -8.47 16.74 -2.04
CA VAL A 173 -7.84 15.55 -2.65
C VAL A 173 -8.91 14.59 -3.16
N THR A 174 -9.92 14.30 -2.33
CA THR A 174 -11.04 13.43 -2.74
C THR A 174 -11.76 13.98 -3.96
N ALA A 175 -12.06 15.29 -3.97
CA ALA A 175 -12.70 15.94 -5.13
C ALA A 175 -11.81 15.89 -6.38
N ALA A 176 -10.50 16.13 -6.23
CA ALA A 176 -9.53 16.07 -7.31
C ALA A 176 -9.46 14.66 -7.93
N LEU A 177 -9.33 13.62 -7.10
CA LEU A 177 -9.30 12.23 -7.53
C LEU A 177 -10.57 11.83 -8.29
N ARG A 178 -11.74 12.24 -7.79
CA ARG A 178 -13.04 12.02 -8.46
C ARG A 178 -13.15 12.78 -9.78
N GLY A 179 -12.56 13.97 -9.88
CA GLY A 179 -12.46 14.74 -11.11
C GLY A 179 -11.43 14.20 -12.10
N GLY A 180 -10.78 13.07 -11.81
CA GLY A 180 -9.77 12.47 -12.69
C GLY A 180 -8.37 13.06 -12.54
N LEU A 181 -8.17 14.02 -11.63
CA LEU A 181 -6.83 14.54 -11.33
C LEU A 181 -5.98 13.44 -10.67
N ARG A 182 -4.70 13.45 -11.00
CA ARG A 182 -3.68 12.54 -10.44
C ARG A 182 -2.46 13.33 -10.00
N PRO A 183 -1.66 12.79 -9.06
CA PRO A 183 -0.41 13.43 -8.67
C PRO A 183 0.52 13.62 -9.86
N LEU A 184 1.33 14.67 -9.82
CA LEU A 184 2.38 14.91 -10.80
C LEU A 184 3.56 13.97 -10.54
N GLU A 185 4.32 13.70 -11.60
CA GLU A 185 5.57 12.96 -11.48
C GLU A 185 6.55 13.71 -10.54
N PRO A 186 7.18 13.02 -9.57
CA PRO A 186 8.10 13.68 -8.65
C PRO A 186 9.32 14.29 -9.37
N THR A 187 9.68 15.51 -8.98
CA THR A 187 10.88 16.21 -9.50
C THR A 187 12.14 15.96 -8.67
N LYS A 188 11.99 15.65 -7.38
CA LYS A 188 13.06 15.21 -6.47
C LYS A 188 12.95 13.70 -6.35
N VAL A 189 13.93 12.98 -6.91
CA VAL A 189 13.80 11.55 -7.23
C VAL A 189 14.89 10.75 -6.55
N ILE A 190 14.58 9.51 -6.18
CA ILE A 190 15.58 8.45 -6.04
C ILE A 190 16.35 8.37 -7.38
N PRO A 191 17.69 8.29 -7.38
CA PRO A 191 18.48 8.31 -8.61
C PRO A 191 18.26 7.02 -9.42
N LEU A 192 17.21 6.98 -10.23
CA LEU A 192 16.94 5.97 -11.24
C LEU A 192 17.43 6.49 -12.60
N ASP A 193 17.91 5.59 -13.46
CA ASP A 193 18.19 5.93 -14.85
C ASP A 193 16.90 6.37 -15.57
N SER A 194 17.04 7.14 -16.65
CA SER A 194 15.89 7.76 -17.32
C SER A 194 14.89 6.75 -17.87
N LYS A 195 15.34 5.56 -18.29
CA LYS A 195 14.49 4.52 -18.86
C LYS A 195 13.65 3.84 -17.78
N THR A 196 14.29 3.38 -16.70
CA THR A 196 13.61 2.81 -15.53
C THR A 196 12.61 3.79 -14.93
N ARG A 197 13.01 5.06 -14.82
CA ARG A 197 12.13 6.14 -14.34
C ARG A 197 10.87 6.26 -15.22
N GLU A 198 11.03 6.33 -16.53
CA GLU A 198 9.93 6.48 -17.48
C GLU A 198 8.98 5.27 -17.45
N ASP A 199 9.52 4.05 -17.42
CA ASP A 199 8.71 2.84 -17.43
C ASP A 199 7.98 2.60 -16.10
N LEU A 200 8.65 2.89 -14.97
CA LEU A 200 8.00 2.87 -13.66
C LEU A 200 6.86 3.89 -13.58
N TRP A 201 7.07 5.10 -14.13
CA TRP A 201 6.01 6.10 -14.20
C TRP A 201 4.81 5.62 -15.03
N LYS A 202 5.05 5.04 -16.21
CA LYS A 202 3.99 4.46 -17.05
C LYS A 202 3.22 3.36 -16.31
N LEU A 203 3.92 2.51 -15.55
CA LEU A 203 3.30 1.48 -14.72
C LEU A 203 2.38 2.11 -13.66
N LEU A 204 2.87 3.06 -12.87
CA LEU A 204 2.06 3.78 -11.87
C LEU A 204 0.84 4.44 -12.50
N VAL A 205 1.01 5.08 -13.67
CA VAL A 205 -0.08 5.73 -14.39
C VAL A 205 -1.18 4.74 -14.78
N SER A 206 -0.81 3.52 -15.20
CA SER A 206 -1.79 2.48 -15.51
C SER A 206 -2.54 1.96 -14.27
N MET A 207 -1.87 1.89 -13.11
CA MET A 207 -2.45 1.36 -11.88
C MET A 207 -3.52 2.27 -11.27
N TRP A 208 -3.40 3.59 -11.42
CA TRP A 208 -4.39 4.54 -10.90
C TRP A 208 -5.39 5.06 -11.93
N ALA A 209 -5.61 4.34 -13.03
CA ALA A 209 -6.55 4.72 -14.07
C ALA A 209 -7.95 5.05 -13.49
N GLN A 210 -8.61 6.08 -14.02
CA GLN A 210 -9.94 6.48 -13.56
C GLN A 210 -10.97 5.36 -13.77
N LYS A 211 -10.92 4.74 -14.94
CA LYS A 211 -11.77 3.61 -15.27
C LYS A 211 -11.16 2.34 -14.68
N VAL A 212 -11.93 1.66 -13.82
CA VAL A 212 -11.50 0.47 -13.06
C VAL A 212 -10.96 -0.63 -13.98
N SER A 213 -11.65 -0.91 -15.08
CA SER A 213 -11.27 -1.98 -16.03
C SER A 213 -9.94 -1.73 -16.76
N ASP A 214 -9.40 -0.52 -16.70
CA ASP A 214 -8.16 -0.16 -17.38
C ASP A 214 -6.95 -0.39 -16.47
N ARG A 215 -7.18 -0.71 -15.19
CA ARG A 215 -6.12 -1.03 -14.23
C ARG A 215 -5.61 -2.45 -14.48
N PRO A 216 -4.28 -2.68 -14.45
CA PRO A 216 -3.72 -4.02 -14.55
C PRO A 216 -4.03 -4.85 -13.30
N SER A 217 -4.04 -6.17 -13.45
CA SER A 217 -4.12 -7.09 -12.31
C SER A 217 -2.82 -7.07 -11.50
N GLY A 218 -2.88 -7.52 -10.24
CA GLY A 218 -1.69 -7.68 -9.39
C GLY A 218 -0.57 -8.49 -10.05
N ASN A 219 -0.91 -9.60 -10.74
CA ASN A 219 0.08 -10.42 -11.45
C ASN A 219 0.77 -9.63 -12.56
N ARG A 220 0.00 -8.89 -13.35
CA ARG A 220 0.55 -8.09 -14.45
C ARG A 220 1.46 -6.98 -13.95
N ILE A 221 1.11 -6.36 -12.82
CA ILE A 221 1.96 -5.35 -12.16
C ILE A 221 3.27 -5.98 -11.72
N LEU A 222 3.24 -7.13 -11.05
CA LEU A 222 4.43 -7.83 -10.59
C LEU A 222 5.36 -8.19 -11.76
N GLU A 223 4.82 -8.79 -12.83
CA GLU A 223 5.58 -9.12 -14.05
C GLU A 223 6.26 -7.89 -14.67
N GLN A 224 5.50 -6.79 -14.85
CA GLN A 224 6.03 -5.57 -15.45
C GLN A 224 7.09 -4.92 -14.55
N LEU A 225 6.87 -4.92 -13.23
CA LEU A 225 7.79 -4.36 -12.26
C LEU A 225 9.10 -5.15 -12.23
N GLU A 226 9.06 -6.48 -12.19
CA GLU A 226 10.26 -7.32 -12.22
C GLU A 226 11.06 -7.07 -13.52
N HIS A 227 10.38 -7.00 -14.67
CA HIS A 227 11.02 -6.69 -15.95
C HIS A 227 11.68 -5.29 -15.98
N ILE A 228 10.99 -4.25 -15.51
CA ILE A 228 11.53 -2.88 -15.43
C ILE A 228 12.80 -2.85 -14.55
N LEU A 229 12.79 -3.59 -13.45
CA LEU A 229 13.89 -3.60 -12.49
C LEU A 229 15.07 -4.45 -12.98
N GLU A 230 14.84 -5.54 -13.72
CA GLU A 230 15.90 -6.34 -14.35
C GLU A 230 16.73 -5.53 -15.35
N GLU A 231 16.10 -4.60 -16.08
CA GLU A 231 16.75 -3.72 -17.05
C GLU A 231 17.43 -2.50 -16.41
N CYS A 232 17.24 -2.28 -15.11
CA CYS A 232 17.80 -1.13 -14.41
C CYS A 232 19.31 -1.32 -14.16
N GLU A 233 20.13 -0.45 -14.74
CA GLU A 233 21.61 -0.49 -14.65
C GLU A 233 22.12 -0.39 -13.18
N PHE A 234 21.28 0.03 -12.24
CA PHE A 234 21.59 0.15 -10.80
C PHE A 234 21.62 -1.18 -10.03
N VAL A 235 21.12 -2.28 -10.60
CA VAL A 235 21.00 -3.59 -9.90
C VAL A 235 22.37 -4.22 -9.56
N GLN A 236 23.48 -3.69 -10.06
CA GLN A 236 24.82 -4.21 -9.73
C GLN A 236 25.48 -3.65 -8.44
N GLY A 237 24.82 -2.83 -7.62
CA GLY A 237 25.55 -2.21 -6.49
C GLY A 237 24.81 -1.74 -5.25
N ILE A 238 23.48 -1.76 -5.18
CA ILE A 238 22.75 -1.29 -3.98
C ILE A 238 21.88 -2.40 -3.43
N GLY A 239 22.54 -3.30 -2.69
CA GLY A 239 21.87 -4.21 -1.78
C GLY A 239 21.47 -3.48 -0.51
N LEU A 240 20.20 -3.67 -0.15
CA LEU A 240 19.61 -3.48 1.17
C LEU A 240 19.65 -2.06 1.79
N PHE A 241 18.51 -1.72 2.40
CA PHE A 241 18.25 -0.64 3.36
C PHE A 241 19.25 -0.50 4.54
N ASP A 242 20.38 -1.19 4.53
CA ASP A 242 21.37 -1.21 5.62
C ASP A 242 22.13 0.12 5.77
N GLN A 243 22.10 0.99 4.75
CA GLN A 243 22.76 2.31 4.81
C GLN A 243 21.96 3.40 5.55
N LEU A 244 20.79 3.07 6.11
CA LEU A 244 19.93 4.04 6.80
C LEU A 244 20.12 4.10 8.33
N PHE A 245 20.92 3.19 8.91
CA PHE A 245 21.00 3.01 10.36
C PHE A 245 22.45 3.05 10.93
N THR A 246 23.41 3.57 10.17
CA THR A 246 24.73 4.04 10.67
C THR A 246 24.80 5.55 10.63
#